data_AF-A0A821PSN2-F1
#
_entry.id   AF-A0A821PSN2-F1
#
_cell.length_a   1.000
_cell.length_b   1.000
_cell.length_c   1.000
_cell.angle_alpha   90.00
_cell.angle_beta   90.00
_cell.angle_gamma   90.00
#
_symmetry.space_group_name_H-M   'P 1'
#
loop_
_entity.id
_entity.type
_entity.pdbx_description
1 polymer ?
#
loop_
_entity_poly.entity_id
_entity_poly.type
_entity_poly.pdbx_seq_one_letter_code
_entity_poly.pdbx_strand_id
1 'polypeptide(L)'
;MPNPTSPSRSFVGLGDIQNDFLNAVTSHFKIRYQLRNAAARRLWVEKAAEGLIVEGKILGKQKEAEWMAEQLLQVKEATGKEIWEVCARLYTMESFLYKKMNEIMRLSGEKKHTHLLQSKVPTFGPFALLLRGLTQHANKKITVYRGSELTRDIIEQYTYLGGDRFFSSVHLNKPVSN
;
A
#
# COMPACT_ATOMS: atom_id res chain seq x y z
N MET A 1 -9.96 21.51 3.98
CA MET A 1 -8.83 20.73 3.43
C MET A 1 -9.32 19.34 3.08
N PRO A 2 -8.99 18.78 1.91
CA PRO A 2 -9.41 17.42 1.56
C PRO A 2 -8.87 16.42 2.58
N ASN A 3 -9.69 15.43 2.94
CA ASN A 3 -9.32 14.39 3.89
C ASN A 3 -8.10 13.62 3.35
N PRO A 4 -6.92 13.69 4.01
CA PRO A 4 -5.68 13.12 3.49
C PRO A 4 -5.71 11.59 3.41
N THR A 5 -6.72 10.96 4.03
CA THR A 5 -6.92 9.51 4.07
C THR A 5 -7.98 9.02 3.07
N SER A 6 -8.63 9.94 2.33
CA SER A 6 -9.77 9.62 1.46
C SER A 6 -9.45 8.49 0.47
N PRO A 7 -10.33 7.49 0.31
CA PRO A 7 -10.24 6.44 -0.71
C PRO A 7 -9.95 6.96 -2.13
N SER A 8 -10.47 8.14 -2.43
CA SER A 8 -10.42 8.81 -3.73
C SER A 8 -9.14 9.59 -4.02
N ARG A 9 -8.24 9.74 -3.04
CA ARG A 9 -6.96 10.44 -3.28
C ARG A 9 -6.07 9.60 -4.20
N SER A 10 -5.64 10.22 -5.30
CA SER A 10 -4.75 9.61 -6.28
C SER A 10 -3.35 9.36 -5.71
N PHE A 11 -2.73 8.25 -6.13
CA PHE A 11 -1.33 7.93 -5.82
C PHE A 11 -0.34 8.55 -6.83
N VAL A 12 -0.82 9.35 -7.78
CA VAL A 12 0.02 10.00 -8.81
C VAL A 12 1.10 10.87 -8.13
N GLY A 13 2.37 10.64 -8.50
CA GLY A 13 3.52 11.38 -7.98
C GLY A 13 4.16 10.83 -6.68
N LEU A 14 3.69 9.70 -6.15
CA LEU A 14 4.19 9.12 -4.88
C LEU A 14 5.35 8.12 -5.03
N GLY A 15 5.83 7.86 -6.26
CA GLY A 15 6.84 6.84 -6.54
C GLY A 15 8.15 7.02 -5.76
N ASP A 16 8.65 8.25 -5.67
CA ASP A 16 9.89 8.55 -4.96
C ASP A 16 9.72 8.39 -3.44
N ILE A 17 8.55 8.75 -2.91
CA ILE A 17 8.26 8.76 -1.47
C ILE A 17 7.97 7.36 -0.94
N GLN A 18 7.39 6.48 -1.77
CA GLN A 18 7.26 5.07 -1.44
C GLN A 18 8.64 4.39 -1.35
N ASN A 19 9.59 4.77 -2.21
CA ASN A 19 10.97 4.30 -2.10
C ASN A 19 11.64 4.81 -0.82
N ASP A 20 11.43 6.08 -0.44
CA ASP A 20 11.97 6.65 0.80
C ASP A 20 11.48 5.93 2.05
N PHE A 21 10.19 5.59 2.10
CA PHE A 21 9.64 4.81 3.21
C PHE A 21 10.31 3.45 3.33
N LEU A 22 10.44 2.72 2.22
CA LEU A 22 11.05 1.38 2.22
C LEU A 22 12.55 1.43 2.52
N ASN A 23 13.25 2.48 2.07
CA ASN A 23 14.63 2.75 2.44
C ASN A 23 14.73 2.97 3.95
N ALA A 24 13.84 3.78 4.54
CA ALA A 24 13.79 3.99 5.99
C ALA A 24 13.58 2.69 6.78
N VAL A 25 12.78 1.75 6.27
CA VAL A 25 12.60 0.41 6.89
C VAL A 25 13.89 -0.38 6.90
N THR A 26 14.58 -0.48 5.76
CA THR A 26 15.86 -1.21 5.71
C THR A 26 16.94 -0.57 6.58
N SER A 27 16.99 0.76 6.64
CA SER A 27 17.88 1.50 7.55
C SER A 27 17.55 1.29 9.02
N HIS A 28 16.26 1.32 9.39
CA HIS A 28 15.80 1.15 10.77
C HIS A 28 16.20 -0.20 11.35
N PHE A 29 15.93 -1.29 10.62
CA PHE A 29 16.25 -2.63 11.08
C PHE A 29 17.70 -3.03 10.88
N LYS A 30 18.47 -2.25 10.09
CA LYS A 30 19.85 -2.58 9.68
C LYS A 30 19.96 -3.94 8.99
N ILE A 31 18.88 -4.37 8.33
CA ILE A 31 18.80 -5.60 7.57
C ILE A 31 18.82 -5.22 6.09
N ARG A 32 19.71 -5.83 5.30
CA ARG A 32 19.64 -5.69 3.85
C ARG A 32 18.40 -6.41 3.32
N TYR A 33 17.63 -5.73 2.48
CA TYR A 33 16.49 -6.37 1.81
C TYR A 33 16.99 -7.40 0.79
N GLN A 34 16.96 -8.68 1.17
CA GLN A 34 17.42 -9.81 0.35
C GLN A 34 16.53 -11.03 0.54
N LEU A 35 15.43 -11.12 -0.22
CA LEU A 35 14.54 -12.28 -0.15
C LEU A 35 15.17 -13.58 -0.67
N ARG A 36 16.29 -13.51 -1.42
CA ARG A 36 17.05 -14.70 -1.83
C ARG A 36 17.83 -15.33 -0.68
N ASN A 37 18.24 -14.54 0.31
CA ASN A 37 18.92 -15.04 1.49
C ASN A 37 17.88 -15.57 2.50
N ALA A 38 17.98 -16.85 2.87
CA ALA A 38 17.02 -17.49 3.76
C ALA A 38 16.96 -16.84 5.15
N ALA A 39 18.10 -16.51 5.76
CA ALA A 39 18.13 -15.89 7.08
C ALA A 39 17.50 -14.49 7.08
N ALA A 40 17.85 -13.66 6.09
CA ALA A 40 17.26 -12.33 5.94
C ALA A 40 15.74 -12.43 5.67
N ARG A 41 15.32 -13.38 4.83
CA ARG A 41 13.90 -13.62 4.54
C ARG A 41 13.10 -14.01 5.78
N ARG A 42 13.60 -14.97 6.58
CA ARG A 42 12.99 -15.39 7.85
C ARG A 42 12.80 -14.19 8.79
N LEU A 43 13.86 -13.38 8.92
CA LEU A 43 13.83 -12.20 9.78
C LEU A 43 12.81 -11.15 9.33
N TRP A 44 12.67 -10.92 8.01
CA TRP A 44 11.65 -10.02 7.49
C TRP A 44 10.23 -10.52 7.76
N VAL A 45 9.99 -11.83 7.67
CA VAL A 45 8.69 -12.44 8.02
C VAL A 45 8.38 -12.24 9.50
N GLU A 46 9.34 -12.50 10.38
CA GLU A 46 9.18 -12.31 11.83
C GLU A 46 8.88 -10.83 12.16
N LYS A 47 9.61 -9.89 11.56
CA LYS A 47 9.34 -8.45 11.76
C LYS A 47 8.00 -7.99 11.20
N ALA A 48 7.54 -8.57 10.10
CA ALA A 48 6.21 -8.30 9.58
C ALA A 48 5.12 -8.83 10.52
N ALA A 49 5.26 -10.06 11.02
CA ALA A 49 4.34 -10.66 11.97
C ALA A 49 4.26 -9.84 13.28
N GLU A 50 5.41 -9.48 13.86
CA GLU A 50 5.48 -8.62 15.06
C GLU A 50 4.77 -7.27 14.83
N GLY A 51 5.06 -6.62 13.69
CA GLY A 51 4.48 -5.33 13.34
C GLY A 51 2.96 -5.36 13.18
N LEU A 52 2.42 -6.42 12.57
CA LEU A 52 0.97 -6.62 12.46
C LEU A 52 0.31 -6.76 13.82
N ILE A 53 0.88 -7.55 14.74
CA ILE A 53 0.36 -7.74 16.09
C ILE A 53 0.30 -6.40 16.84
N VAL A 54 1.37 -5.59 16.76
CA VAL A 54 1.43 -4.27 17.41
C VAL A 54 0.34 -3.35 16.89
N GLU A 55 0.19 -3.24 15.56
CA GLU A 55 -0.84 -2.37 14.97
C GLU A 55 -2.26 -2.89 15.24
N GLY A 56 -2.45 -4.20 15.19
CA GLY A 56 -3.71 -4.84 15.57
C GLY A 56 -4.12 -4.50 16.99
N LYS A 57 -3.18 -4.54 17.94
CA LYS A 57 -3.43 -4.15 19.33
C LYS A 57 -3.84 -2.68 19.44
N ILE A 58 -3.11 -1.78 18.77
CA ILE A 58 -3.41 -0.33 18.75
C ILE A 58 -4.81 -0.05 18.19
N LEU A 59 -5.24 -0.84 17.21
CA LEU A 59 -6.52 -0.67 16.51
C LEU A 59 -7.69 -1.44 17.15
N GLY A 60 -7.48 -2.17 18.24
CA GLY A 60 -8.50 -3.04 18.84
C GLY A 60 -8.87 -4.25 17.97
N LYS A 61 -7.97 -4.68 17.07
CA LYS A 61 -8.09 -5.78 16.11
C LYS A 61 -7.12 -6.93 16.41
N GLN A 62 -6.80 -7.15 17.69
CA GLN A 62 -5.77 -8.10 18.12
C GLN A 62 -5.95 -9.51 17.53
N LYS A 63 -7.14 -10.11 17.65
CA LYS A 63 -7.41 -11.47 17.13
C LYS A 63 -7.16 -11.58 15.61
N GLU A 64 -7.59 -10.56 14.86
CA GLU A 64 -7.38 -10.50 13.41
C GLU A 64 -5.90 -10.39 13.08
N ALA A 65 -5.15 -9.57 13.82
CA ALA A 65 -3.72 -9.40 13.63
C ALA A 65 -2.88 -10.62 14.03
N GLU A 66 -3.24 -11.29 15.13
CA GLU A 66 -2.61 -12.56 15.54
C GLU A 66 -2.81 -13.63 14.48
N TRP A 67 -4.03 -13.76 13.94
CA TRP A 67 -4.30 -14.66 12.84
C TRP A 67 -3.45 -14.33 11.60
N MET A 68 -3.36 -13.06 11.19
CA MET A 68 -2.52 -12.66 10.06
C MET A 68 -1.02 -12.93 10.30
N ALA A 69 -0.54 -12.67 11.52
CA ALA A 69 0.83 -12.96 11.91
C ALA A 69 1.13 -14.46 11.85
N GLU A 70 0.20 -15.30 12.30
CA GLU A 70 0.30 -16.75 12.19
C GLU A 70 0.40 -17.19 10.72
N GLN A 71 -0.44 -16.63 9.83
CA GLN A 71 -0.37 -16.92 8.39
C GLN A 71 1.01 -16.60 7.79
N LEU A 72 1.66 -15.52 8.23
CA LEU A 72 3.02 -15.18 7.80
C LEU A 72 4.06 -16.16 8.37
N LEU A 73 3.97 -16.49 9.65
CA LEU A 73 4.92 -17.38 10.31
C LEU A 73 4.87 -18.81 9.76
N GLN A 74 3.71 -19.28 9.29
CA GLN A 74 3.55 -20.58 8.61
C GLN A 74 4.39 -20.67 7.32
N VAL A 75 4.66 -19.55 6.65
CA VAL A 75 5.48 -19.50 5.43
C VAL A 75 6.88 -18.94 5.66
N LYS A 76 7.34 -18.84 6.91
CA LYS A 76 8.65 -18.27 7.27
C LYS A 76 9.82 -18.93 6.55
N GLU A 77 9.74 -20.24 6.37
CA GLU A 77 10.76 -21.07 5.73
C GLU A 77 10.62 -21.16 4.20
N ALA A 78 9.51 -20.67 3.67
CA ALA A 78 9.15 -20.77 2.27
C ALA A 78 10.03 -19.88 1.38
N THR A 79 9.83 -19.97 0.07
CA THR A 79 10.49 -19.10 -0.90
C THR A 79 9.94 -17.67 -0.83
N GLY A 80 10.68 -16.71 -1.40
CA GLY A 80 10.20 -15.32 -1.47
C GLY A 80 8.89 -15.17 -2.25
N LYS A 81 8.61 -16.06 -3.21
CA LYS A 81 7.36 -16.07 -3.97
C LYS A 81 6.17 -16.48 -3.08
N GLU A 82 6.30 -17.59 -2.35
CA GLU A 82 5.23 -18.09 -1.47
C GLU A 82 4.91 -17.11 -0.34
N ILE A 83 5.94 -16.48 0.25
CA ILE A 83 5.75 -15.42 1.25
C ILE A 83 4.98 -14.24 0.67
N TRP A 84 5.33 -13.83 -0.55
CA TRP A 84 4.61 -12.76 -1.22
C TRP A 84 3.16 -13.13 -1.49
N GLU A 85 2.86 -14.37 -1.93
CA GLU A 85 1.49 -14.80 -2.20
C GLU A 85 0.62 -14.70 -0.95
N VAL A 86 1.18 -15.07 0.22
CA VAL A 86 0.52 -14.85 1.51
C VAL A 86 0.36 -13.36 1.80
N CYS A 87 1.39 -12.53 1.62
CA CYS A 87 1.29 -11.08 1.84
C CYS A 87 0.22 -10.44 0.95
N ALA A 88 0.18 -10.80 -0.34
CA ALA A 88 -0.80 -10.30 -1.29
C ALA A 88 -2.21 -10.71 -0.89
N ARG A 89 -2.42 -11.97 -0.52
CA ARG A 89 -3.70 -12.47 -0.01
C ARG A 89 -4.15 -11.71 1.23
N LEU A 90 -3.28 -11.56 2.24
CA LEU A 90 -3.60 -10.82 3.46
C LEU A 90 -3.93 -9.36 3.18
N TYR A 91 -3.20 -8.73 2.27
CA TYR A 91 -3.41 -7.34 1.89
C TYR A 91 -4.72 -7.10 1.10
N THR A 92 -5.22 -8.08 0.34
CA THR A 92 -6.46 -7.94 -0.44
C THR A 92 -7.71 -8.35 0.32
N MET A 93 -7.57 -8.93 1.51
CA MET A 93 -8.71 -9.21 2.40
C MET A 93 -9.35 -7.93 2.89
N GLU A 94 -10.66 -7.98 3.14
CA GLU A 94 -11.37 -6.89 3.81
C GLU A 94 -10.97 -6.84 5.30
N SER A 95 -9.84 -6.21 5.56
CA SER A 95 -9.16 -6.23 6.85
C SER A 95 -8.72 -4.84 7.29
N PHE A 96 -8.29 -4.72 8.55
CA PHE A 96 -7.64 -3.49 9.01
C PHE A 96 -6.36 -3.19 8.21
N LEU A 97 -5.65 -4.23 7.78
CA LEU A 97 -4.36 -4.14 7.11
C LEU A 97 -4.46 -3.34 5.82
N TYR A 98 -5.36 -3.73 4.91
CA TYR A 98 -5.61 -3.01 3.67
C TYR A 98 -5.97 -1.55 3.93
N LYS A 99 -6.94 -1.32 4.83
CA LYS A 99 -7.50 0.01 5.10
C LYS A 99 -6.41 0.94 5.66
N LYS A 100 -5.67 0.48 6.67
CA LYS A 100 -4.66 1.29 7.37
C LYS A 100 -3.37 1.46 6.58
N MET A 101 -2.88 0.44 5.88
CA MET A 101 -1.71 0.63 5.02
C MET A 101 -1.99 1.63 3.90
N ASN A 102 -3.15 1.54 3.23
CA ASN A 102 -3.49 2.52 2.19
C ASN A 102 -3.65 3.93 2.76
N GLU A 103 -4.26 4.07 3.93
CA GLU A 103 -4.35 5.34 4.65
C GLU A 103 -2.96 5.94 4.91
N ILE A 104 -2.04 5.17 5.49
CA ILE A 104 -0.68 5.62 5.81
C ILE A 104 0.10 5.97 4.54
N MET A 105 0.01 5.14 3.51
CA MET A 105 0.71 5.34 2.25
C MET A 105 0.20 6.56 1.47
N ARG A 106 -1.04 7.02 1.72
CA ARG A 106 -1.56 8.28 1.16
C ARG A 106 -1.05 9.52 1.90
N LEU A 107 -0.54 9.37 3.12
CA LEU A 107 0.10 10.46 3.86
C LEU A 107 1.52 10.74 3.36
N SER A 108 2.12 9.77 2.67
CA SER A 108 3.35 9.95 1.90
C SER A 108 3.12 11.09 0.90
N GLY A 109 3.97 12.12 0.91
CA GLY A 109 3.78 13.34 0.10
C GLY A 109 3.72 14.63 0.90
N GLU A 110 3.27 14.57 2.15
CA GLU A 110 3.04 15.77 2.96
C GLU A 110 4.02 15.83 4.13
N LYS A 111 4.92 16.83 4.13
CA LYS A 111 5.94 17.04 5.19
C LYS A 111 5.35 17.03 6.61
N LYS A 112 4.12 17.52 6.79
CA LYS A 112 3.43 17.54 8.09
C LYS A 112 3.13 16.13 8.64
N HIS A 113 3.06 15.11 7.80
CA HIS A 113 2.76 13.73 8.20
C HIS A 113 3.98 12.81 8.21
N THR A 114 5.18 13.34 7.98
CA THR A 114 6.43 12.56 7.98
C THR A 114 6.65 11.83 9.30
N HIS A 115 6.37 12.46 10.44
CA HIS A 115 6.53 11.83 11.76
C HIS A 115 5.60 10.60 11.93
N LEU A 116 4.36 10.70 11.44
CA LEU A 116 3.40 9.61 11.50
C LEU A 116 3.85 8.47 10.58
N LEU A 117 4.31 8.78 9.37
CA LEU A 117 4.87 7.78 8.47
C LEU A 117 6.09 7.08 9.08
N GLN A 118 7.01 7.83 9.70
CA GLN A 118 8.18 7.30 10.41
C GLN A 118 7.79 6.41 11.58
N SER A 119 6.73 6.73 12.33
CA SER A 119 6.24 5.88 13.43
C SER A 119 5.78 4.50 12.98
N LYS A 120 5.45 4.35 11.68
CA LYS A 120 4.97 3.10 11.06
C LYS A 120 6.07 2.27 10.41
N VAL A 121 7.29 2.81 10.34
CA VAL A 121 8.49 2.09 9.89
C VAL A 121 8.74 0.80 10.68
N PRO A 122 8.70 0.79 12.04
CA PRO A 122 8.92 -0.44 12.80
C PRO A 122 7.76 -1.45 12.73
N THR A 123 6.56 -1.05 12.29
CA THR A 123 5.37 -1.90 12.32
C THR A 123 4.92 -2.35 10.93
N PHE A 124 4.27 -1.48 10.14
CA PHE A 124 3.82 -1.83 8.79
C PHE A 124 4.98 -1.91 7.77
N GLY A 125 6.12 -1.31 8.09
CA GLY A 125 7.30 -1.27 7.21
C GLY A 125 7.77 -2.64 6.68
N PRO A 126 8.07 -3.61 7.55
CA PRO A 126 8.47 -4.95 7.14
C PRO A 126 7.45 -5.64 6.22
N PHE A 127 6.15 -5.52 6.53
CA PHE A 127 5.10 -6.08 5.68
C PHE A 127 5.07 -5.40 4.29
N ALA A 128 5.18 -4.07 4.25
CA ALA A 128 5.24 -3.32 2.98
C ALA A 128 6.44 -3.72 2.12
N LEU A 129 7.60 -3.99 2.73
CA LEU A 129 8.77 -4.52 2.03
C LEU A 129 8.48 -5.89 1.41
N LEU A 130 7.91 -6.83 2.16
CA LEU A 130 7.56 -8.17 1.66
C LEU A 130 6.57 -8.09 0.48
N LEU A 131 5.56 -7.22 0.59
CA LEU A 131 4.54 -7.05 -0.45
C LEU A 131 5.11 -6.48 -1.77
N ARG A 132 6.16 -5.65 -1.71
CA ARG A 132 6.81 -5.07 -2.90
C ARG A 132 7.50 -6.12 -3.78
N GLY A 133 7.93 -7.25 -3.22
CA GLY A 133 8.89 -8.19 -3.81
C GLY A 133 8.59 -8.70 -5.24
N LEU A 134 7.35 -8.61 -5.73
CA LEU A 134 6.95 -9.12 -7.06
C LEU A 134 6.58 -8.06 -8.10
N THR A 135 6.64 -6.76 -7.80
CA THR A 135 6.39 -5.73 -8.83
C THR A 135 7.48 -5.67 -9.92
N GLN A 136 8.59 -6.40 -9.74
CA GLN A 136 9.72 -6.46 -10.69
C GLN A 136 9.43 -7.27 -11.98
N HIS A 137 8.23 -7.82 -12.17
CA HIS A 137 7.88 -8.60 -13.37
C HIS A 137 6.86 -7.94 -14.32
N ALA A 138 6.54 -6.67 -14.13
CA ALA A 138 5.61 -5.95 -15.01
C ALA A 138 6.27 -5.46 -16.31
N ASN A 139 6.72 -6.38 -17.18
CA ASN A 139 7.22 -6.05 -18.52
C ASN A 139 6.11 -5.87 -19.56
N LYS A 140 4.84 -6.00 -19.18
CA LYS A 140 3.71 -5.82 -20.08
C LYS A 140 3.01 -4.50 -19.77
N LYS A 141 2.90 -3.63 -20.77
CA LYS A 141 2.02 -2.48 -20.73
C LYS A 141 0.58 -3.01 -20.74
N ILE A 142 -0.09 -2.90 -19.60
CA ILE A 142 -1.49 -3.28 -19.44
C ILE A 142 -2.24 -2.02 -19.04
N THR A 143 -3.31 -1.70 -19.76
CA THR A 143 -4.25 -0.64 -19.35
C THR A 143 -5.21 -1.23 -18.33
N VAL A 144 -5.31 -0.58 -17.18
CA VAL A 144 -6.23 -0.95 -16.09
C VAL A 144 -7.15 0.21 -15.77
N TYR A 145 -8.37 -0.10 -15.35
CA TYR A 145 -9.37 0.89 -14.95
C TYR A 145 -9.65 0.75 -13.46
N ARG A 146 -9.69 1.88 -12.75
CA ARG A 146 -10.06 1.95 -11.33
C ARG A 146 -11.09 3.06 -11.15
N GLY A 147 -12.28 2.70 -10.67
CA GLY A 147 -13.27 3.68 -10.24
C GLY A 147 -12.75 4.50 -9.06
N SER A 148 -13.01 5.80 -9.07
CA SER A 148 -12.73 6.70 -7.97
C SER A 148 -13.87 7.71 -7.86
N GLU A 149 -14.29 8.01 -6.62
CA GLU A 149 -15.21 9.11 -6.36
C GLU A 149 -14.44 10.43 -6.40
N LEU A 150 -14.49 11.11 -7.53
CA LEU A 150 -13.81 12.39 -7.71
C LEU A 150 -14.72 13.54 -7.27
N THR A 151 -14.17 14.52 -6.54
CA THR A 151 -14.86 15.79 -6.32
C THR A 151 -14.91 16.58 -7.64
N ARG A 152 -15.88 17.49 -7.78
CA ARG A 152 -16.00 18.34 -8.98
C ARG A 152 -14.71 19.10 -9.29
N ASP A 153 -14.06 19.67 -8.27
CA ASP A 153 -12.79 20.38 -8.42
C ASP A 153 -11.68 19.51 -9.04
N ILE A 154 -11.61 18.22 -8.66
CA ILE A 154 -10.62 17.29 -9.21
C ILE A 154 -10.99 16.91 -10.65
N ILE A 155 -12.28 16.76 -10.96
CA ILE A 155 -12.75 16.52 -12.33
C ILE A 155 -12.38 17.70 -13.22
N GLU A 156 -12.64 18.93 -12.80
CA GLU A 156 -12.29 20.15 -13.52
C GLU A 156 -10.78 20.26 -13.76
N GLN A 157 -9.97 19.91 -12.76
CA GLN A 157 -8.51 19.87 -12.90
C GLN A 157 -8.05 18.83 -13.95
N TYR A 158 -8.67 17.66 -13.99
CA TYR A 158 -8.39 16.65 -15.03
C TYR A 158 -8.88 17.08 -16.41
N THR A 159 -10.01 17.77 -16.51
CA THR A 159 -10.53 18.29 -17.79
C THR A 159 -9.63 19.40 -18.35
N TYR A 160 -9.13 20.30 -17.49
CA TYR A 160 -8.19 21.34 -17.89
C TYR A 160 -6.84 20.77 -18.37
N LEU A 161 -6.32 19.73 -17.69
CA LEU A 161 -5.05 19.08 -18.06
C LEU A 161 -5.19 18.07 -19.22
N GLY A 162 -6.38 17.53 -19.44
CA GLY A 162 -6.68 16.50 -20.45
C GLY A 162 -7.31 17.03 -21.74
N GLY A 163 -7.52 18.35 -21.84
CA GLY A 163 -8.21 19.03 -22.93
C GLY A 163 -7.65 18.78 -24.33
N ASP A 164 -6.38 18.38 -24.46
CA ASP A 164 -5.79 18.07 -25.77
C ASP A 164 -5.87 16.61 -26.20
N ARG A 165 -6.19 15.64 -25.32
CA ARG A 165 -6.10 14.21 -25.69
C ARG A 165 -7.11 13.21 -25.09
N PHE A 166 -8.00 13.60 -24.16
CA PHE A 166 -8.80 12.60 -23.41
C PHE A 166 -10.31 12.54 -23.69
N PHE A 167 -10.92 13.55 -24.31
CA PHE A 167 -12.38 13.63 -24.44
C PHE A 167 -12.88 13.45 -25.88
N SER A 168 -12.72 12.26 -26.45
CA SER A 168 -13.45 11.87 -27.68
C SER A 168 -14.40 10.68 -27.51
N SER A 169 -14.63 10.18 -26.29
CA SER A 169 -15.49 8.99 -26.09
C SER A 169 -16.38 8.96 -24.84
N VAL A 170 -16.63 10.09 -24.19
CA VAL A 170 -17.63 10.14 -23.11
C VAL A 170 -18.98 10.63 -23.66
N HIS A 171 -19.85 9.71 -24.05
CA HIS A 171 -21.28 10.00 -24.19
C HIS A 171 -21.91 10.09 -22.80
N LEU A 172 -22.09 11.33 -22.34
CA LEU A 172 -22.93 11.63 -21.18
C LEU A 172 -24.40 11.40 -21.59
N ASN A 173 -25.01 10.32 -21.10
CA ASN A 173 -26.46 10.17 -21.11
C ASN A 173 -27.05 11.31 -20.28
N LYS A 174 -27.77 12.22 -20.95
CA LYS A 174 -28.58 13.24 -20.28
C LYS A 174 -29.73 12.54 -19.53
N PRO A 175 -30.05 12.94 -18.30
CA PRO A 175 -31.28 12.50 -17.66
C PRO A 175 -32.48 13.07 -18.42
N VAL A 176 -33.45 12.20 -18.67
CA VAL A 176 -34.76 12.58 -19.21
C VAL A 176 -35.54 13.21 -18.05
N SER A 177 -35.88 14.49 -18.20
CA SER A 177 -36.83 15.16 -17.32
C SER A 177 -38.25 14.76 -17.73
N ASN A 178 -39.05 14.29 -16.78
CA ASN A 178 -40.51 14.25 -16.90
C ASN A 178 -41.09 15.65 -16.73
#